data_AF-A0A958SN73-F1
#
_entry.id   AF-A0A958SN73-F1
#
_cell.length_a   1.000
_cell.length_b   1.000
_cell.length_c   1.000
_cell.angle_alpha   90.00
_cell.angle_beta   90.00
_cell.angle_gamma   90.00
#
_symmetry.space_group_name_H-M   'P 1'
#
loop_
_entity.id
_entity.type
_entity.pdbx_description
1 polymer ?
#
loop_
_entity_poly.entity_id
_entity_poly.type
_entity_poly.pdbx_seq_one_letter_code
_entity_poly.pdbx_strand_id
1 'polypeptide(L)'
;MKNIALILLFIVGAACSQQNLSPTETAKVVVESFYNKDNQKLSEYTTAESYESFMAIQDIMTANTSGKSNFKVLQEKVDGDIAWIQFSTSYEEKPETFKLIKENGRWKVAEKGLREKGPF
;
A
#
# COMPACT_ATOMS: atom_id res chain seq x y z
N MET A 1 22.11 -52.61 21.23
CA MET A 1 21.83 -52.59 19.77
C MET A 1 20.33 -52.87 19.63
N LYS A 2 19.43 -52.00 19.17
CA LYS A 2 19.47 -50.90 18.20
C LYS A 2 18.64 -49.72 18.73
N ASN A 3 19.22 -48.52 18.70
CA ASN A 3 18.55 -47.26 19.04
C ASN A 3 17.62 -46.88 17.88
N ILE A 4 16.31 -46.92 18.10
CA ILE A 4 15.32 -46.25 17.24
C ILE A 4 14.50 -45.37 18.17
N ALA A 5 14.85 -44.09 18.24
CA ALA A 5 14.03 -43.10 18.91
C ALA A 5 14.21 -41.75 18.21
N LEU A 6 13.27 -41.48 17.31
CA LEU A 6 12.73 -40.18 16.92
C LEU A 6 13.69 -38.97 16.95
N ILE A 7 14.27 -38.68 15.79
CA ILE A 7 14.71 -37.32 15.47
C ILE A 7 13.45 -36.59 14.98
N LEU A 8 12.73 -35.95 15.91
CA LEU A 8 11.72 -34.94 15.62
C LEU A 8 12.43 -33.73 15.01
N LEU A 9 12.46 -33.69 13.68
CA LEU A 9 12.91 -32.54 12.91
C LEU A 9 11.84 -31.43 13.05
N PHE A 10 11.97 -30.61 14.09
CA PHE A 10 11.28 -29.33 14.18
C PHE A 10 11.85 -28.42 13.09
N ILE A 11 11.31 -28.51 11.88
CA ILE A 11 11.47 -27.46 10.87
C ILE A 11 10.61 -26.29 11.36
N VAL A 12 11.19 -25.44 12.21
CA VAL A 12 10.63 -24.12 12.49
C VAL A 12 10.80 -23.33 11.20
N GLY A 13 9.76 -23.34 10.37
CA GLY A 13 9.62 -22.36 9.31
C GLY A 13 9.58 -20.99 9.97
N ALA A 14 10.72 -20.29 9.98
CA ALA A 14 10.72 -18.85 10.12
C ALA A 14 10.04 -18.31 8.85
N ALA A 15 8.71 -18.34 8.84
CA ALA A 15 7.95 -17.49 7.94
C ALA A 15 8.42 -16.08 8.28
N CYS A 16 9.25 -15.50 7.41
CA CYS A 16 9.44 -14.06 7.40
C CYS A 16 8.03 -13.47 7.35
N SER A 17 7.51 -13.01 8.48
CA SER A 17 6.26 -12.29 8.51
C SER A 17 6.52 -11.04 7.69
N GLN A 18 6.02 -11.01 6.44
CA GLN A 18 5.97 -9.80 5.65
C GLN A 18 5.36 -8.72 6.56
N GLN A 19 6.12 -7.66 6.83
CA GLN A 19 5.70 -6.66 7.80
C GLN A 19 4.40 -6.03 7.31
N ASN A 20 3.31 -6.23 8.05
CA ASN A 20 2.03 -5.63 7.73
C ASN A 20 2.12 -4.13 8.07
N LEU A 21 2.26 -3.31 7.03
CA LEU A 21 2.23 -1.85 7.16
C LEU A 21 0.85 -1.39 7.62
N SER A 22 0.80 -0.28 8.36
CA SER A 22 -0.44 0.44 8.63
C SER A 22 -1.03 1.05 7.34
N PRO A 23 -2.31 1.45 7.32
CA PRO A 23 -2.91 2.11 6.16
C PRO A 23 -2.13 3.36 5.72
N THR A 24 -1.71 4.18 6.68
CA THR A 24 -0.90 5.38 6.44
C THR A 24 0.46 5.04 5.82
N GLU A 25 1.16 4.02 6.34
CA GLU A 25 2.44 3.59 5.78
C GLU A 25 2.29 3.02 4.37
N THR A 26 1.25 2.23 4.12
CA THR A 26 0.91 1.74 2.77
C THR A 26 0.63 2.91 1.82
N ALA A 27 -0.19 3.88 2.22
CA ALA A 27 -0.51 5.05 1.39
C ALA A 27 0.77 5.81 1.00
N LYS A 28 1.67 6.02 1.96
CA LYS A 28 2.97 6.65 1.70
C LYS A 28 3.80 5.83 0.71
N VAL A 29 3.89 4.51 0.88
CA VAL A 29 4.62 3.63 -0.05
C VAL A 29 4.05 3.73 -1.46
N VAL A 30 2.73 3.76 -1.62
CA VAL A 30 2.09 3.88 -2.94
C VAL A 30 2.41 5.22 -3.60
N VAL A 31 2.29 6.35 -2.87
CA VAL A 31 2.66 7.67 -3.39
C VAL A 31 4.13 7.69 -3.83
N GLU A 32 5.04 7.26 -2.96
CA GLU A 32 6.47 7.29 -3.26
C GLU A 32 6.83 6.33 -4.39
N SER A 33 6.20 5.17 -4.49
CA SER A 33 6.43 4.22 -5.57
C SER A 33 5.91 4.74 -6.91
N PHE A 34 4.74 5.39 -6.92
CA PHE A 34 4.17 6.00 -8.11
C PHE A 34 5.10 7.08 -8.69
N TYR A 35 5.52 8.03 -7.86
CA TYR A 35 6.35 9.16 -8.32
C TYR A 35 7.81 8.76 -8.63
N ASN A 36 8.35 7.74 -7.95
CA ASN A 36 9.70 7.21 -8.26
C ASN A 36 9.69 6.10 -9.32
N LYS A 37 8.54 5.76 -9.90
CA LYS A 37 8.36 4.67 -10.87
C LYS A 37 8.86 3.30 -10.36
N ASP A 38 8.74 3.05 -9.06
CA ASP A 38 8.98 1.72 -8.46
C ASP A 38 7.75 0.84 -8.68
N ASN A 39 7.58 0.37 -9.92
CA ASN A 39 6.37 -0.33 -10.35
C ASN A 39 6.20 -1.70 -9.66
N GLN A 40 7.29 -2.29 -9.18
CA GLN A 40 7.24 -3.49 -8.37
C GLN A 40 6.55 -3.21 -7.03
N LYS A 41 6.96 -2.19 -6.28
CA LYS A 41 6.27 -1.84 -5.03
C LYS A 41 4.87 -1.29 -5.28
N LEU A 42 4.70 -0.51 -6.35
CA LEU A 42 3.40 0.04 -6.69
C LEU A 42 2.38 -1.10 -6.85
N SER A 43 2.69 -2.12 -7.67
CA SER A 43 1.81 -3.28 -7.85
C SER A 43 1.61 -4.11 -6.57
N GLU A 44 2.63 -4.20 -5.69
CA GLU A 44 2.52 -4.95 -4.44
C GLU A 44 1.53 -4.33 -3.44
N TYR A 45 1.47 -2.99 -3.39
CA TYR A 45 0.70 -2.23 -2.40
C TYR A 45 -0.60 -1.61 -2.94
N THR A 46 -1.00 -1.96 -4.18
CA THR A 46 -2.28 -1.59 -4.76
C THR A 46 -3.09 -2.83 -5.13
N THR A 47 -4.40 -2.69 -5.33
CA THR A 47 -5.17 -3.69 -6.06
C THR A 47 -4.75 -3.70 -7.53
N ALA A 48 -5.08 -4.77 -8.27
CA ALA A 48 -4.78 -4.86 -9.70
C ALA A 48 -5.45 -3.72 -10.49
N GLU A 49 -6.72 -3.43 -10.18
CA GLU A 49 -7.47 -2.33 -10.79
C GLU A 49 -6.79 -0.97 -10.55
N SER A 50 -6.43 -0.65 -9.30
CA SER A 50 -5.74 0.61 -9.00
C SER A 50 -4.34 0.69 -9.61
N TYR A 51 -3.62 -0.45 -9.70
CA TYR A 51 -2.33 -0.49 -10.38
C TYR A 51 -2.48 -0.09 -11.85
N GLU A 52 -3.44 -0.69 -12.57
CA GLU A 52 -3.70 -0.38 -13.98
C GLU A 52 -4.05 1.10 -14.17
N SER A 53 -4.94 1.64 -13.32
CA SER A 53 -5.30 3.06 -13.36
C SER A 53 -4.13 4.00 -13.07
N PHE A 54 -3.25 3.65 -12.13
CA PHE A 54 -2.03 4.43 -11.91
C PHE A 54 -1.08 4.36 -13.10
N MET A 55 -0.85 3.19 -13.67
CA MET A 55 0.02 3.02 -14.83
C MET A 55 -0.46 3.85 -16.03
N ALA A 56 -1.76 4.02 -16.21
CA ALA A 56 -2.34 4.80 -17.30
C ALA A 56 -1.97 6.30 -17.25
N ILE A 57 -1.64 6.84 -16.07
CA ILE A 57 -1.37 8.27 -15.86
C ILE A 57 0.05 8.58 -15.36
N GLN A 58 0.82 7.56 -14.95
CA GLN A 58 2.10 7.72 -14.25
C GLN A 58 3.08 8.60 -15.02
N ASP A 59 3.26 8.38 -16.32
CA ASP A 59 4.22 9.16 -17.11
C ASP A 59 3.86 10.65 -17.17
N ILE A 60 2.57 10.97 -17.24
CA ILE A 60 2.08 12.35 -17.30
C ILE A 60 2.27 13.04 -15.95
N MET A 61 1.86 12.36 -14.86
CA MET A 61 1.91 12.93 -13.51
C MET A 61 3.35 13.11 -13.01
N THR A 62 4.28 12.25 -13.45
CA THR A 62 5.66 12.26 -12.94
C THR A 62 6.62 13.11 -13.77
N ALA A 63 6.25 13.53 -14.98
CA ALA A 63 7.14 14.14 -15.98
C ALA A 63 7.98 15.33 -15.48
N ASN A 64 7.44 16.15 -14.58
CA ASN A 64 8.09 17.35 -14.05
C ASN A 64 8.23 17.33 -12.52
N THR A 65 8.15 16.16 -11.91
CA THR A 65 8.26 16.00 -10.46
C THR A 65 9.68 15.60 -10.06
N SER A 66 10.19 16.17 -8.98
CA SER A 66 11.48 15.79 -8.42
C SER A 66 11.52 16.06 -6.91
N GLY A 67 12.49 15.46 -6.22
CA GLY A 67 12.66 15.63 -4.79
C GLY A 67 11.77 14.71 -3.95
N LYS A 68 11.78 14.96 -2.63
CA LYS A 68 11.08 14.13 -1.64
C LYS A 68 9.58 14.40 -1.65
N SER A 69 8.78 13.38 -1.37
CA SER A 69 7.31 13.46 -1.32
C SER A 69 6.75 14.47 -0.32
N ASN A 70 7.47 14.70 0.78
CA ASN A 70 6.97 15.44 1.95
C ASN A 70 5.57 14.99 2.38
N PHE A 71 5.29 13.69 2.24
CA PHE A 71 4.00 13.09 2.56
C PHE A 71 3.57 13.40 3.99
N LYS A 72 2.38 13.99 4.14
CA LYS A 72 1.78 14.33 5.43
C LYS A 72 0.32 13.88 5.46
N VAL A 73 -0.04 13.13 6.49
CA VAL A 73 -1.44 12.76 6.75
C VAL A 73 -2.17 13.97 7.31
N LEU A 74 -3.34 14.26 6.76
CA LEU A 74 -4.26 15.28 7.25
C LEU A 74 -5.38 14.64 8.07
N GLN A 75 -5.94 13.53 7.57
CA GLN A 75 -6.99 12.76 8.25
C GLN A 75 -6.83 11.27 7.94
N GLU A 76 -7.11 10.44 8.94
CA GLU A 76 -7.16 8.99 8.81
C GLU A 76 -8.48 8.49 9.42
N LYS A 77 -9.15 7.58 8.71
CA LYS A 77 -10.30 6.83 9.23
C LYS A 77 -10.15 5.36 8.89
N VAL A 78 -10.24 4.50 9.90
CA VAL A 78 -10.20 3.04 9.73
C VAL A 78 -11.50 2.45 10.24
N ASP A 79 -12.14 1.62 9.42
CA ASP A 79 -13.37 0.89 9.73
C ASP A 79 -13.23 -0.57 9.27
N GLY A 80 -12.84 -1.44 10.20
CA GLY A 80 -12.58 -2.85 9.95
C GLY A 80 -11.47 -3.09 8.92
N ASP A 81 -11.88 -3.51 7.73
CA ASP A 81 -11.00 -3.83 6.59
C ASP A 81 -10.99 -2.74 5.51
N ILE A 82 -11.53 -1.56 5.82
CA ILE A 82 -11.46 -0.38 4.97
C ILE A 82 -10.75 0.74 5.74
N ALA A 83 -9.88 1.48 5.05
CA ALA A 83 -9.28 2.69 5.56
C ALA A 83 -9.33 3.81 4.53
N TRP A 84 -9.32 5.04 5.00
CA TRP A 84 -9.29 6.24 4.20
C TRP A 84 -8.23 7.18 4.73
N ILE A 85 -7.27 7.53 3.88
CA ILE A 85 -6.17 8.44 4.21
C ILE A 85 -6.31 9.67 3.33
N GLN A 86 -6.57 10.82 3.95
CA GLN A 86 -6.40 12.11 3.30
C GLN A 86 -5.00 12.64 3.60
N PHE A 87 -4.26 13.02 2.58
CA PHE A 87 -2.87 13.43 2.70
C PHE A 87 -2.52 14.57 1.75
N SER A 88 -1.40 15.23 2.03
CA SER A 88 -0.77 16.18 1.12
C SER A 88 0.63 15.71 0.76
N THR A 89 1.09 16.07 -0.42
CA THR A 89 2.47 15.87 -0.87
C THR A 89 3.04 17.20 -1.34
N SER A 90 4.33 17.25 -1.69
CA SER A 90 4.89 18.37 -2.45
C SER A 90 4.71 18.23 -3.96
N TYR A 91 4.12 17.14 -4.44
CA TYR A 91 3.89 16.91 -5.87
C TYR A 91 2.59 17.56 -6.35
N GLU A 92 1.57 17.59 -5.48
CA GLU A 92 0.24 18.13 -5.78
C GLU A 92 -0.11 19.32 -4.88
N GLU A 93 -0.79 20.33 -5.43
CA GLU A 93 -1.21 21.52 -4.68
C GLU A 93 -2.34 21.22 -3.69
N LYS A 94 -3.20 20.25 -4.04
CA LYS A 94 -4.41 19.92 -3.27
C LYS A 94 -4.21 18.60 -2.52
N PRO A 95 -4.82 18.46 -1.33
CA PRO A 95 -4.85 17.18 -0.66
C PRO A 95 -5.54 16.11 -1.51
N GLU A 96 -4.96 14.91 -1.47
CA GLU A 96 -5.46 13.72 -2.13
C GLU A 96 -6.11 12.80 -1.09
N THR A 97 -6.83 11.78 -1.55
CA THR A 97 -7.43 10.78 -0.66
C THR A 97 -7.32 9.41 -1.26
N PHE A 98 -6.74 8.48 -0.50
CA PHE A 98 -6.76 7.06 -0.82
C PHE A 98 -7.81 6.34 -0.01
N LYS A 99 -8.52 5.44 -0.68
CA LYS A 99 -9.18 4.30 -0.05
C LYS A 99 -8.19 3.15 -0.02
N LEU A 100 -8.15 2.43 1.10
CA LEU A 100 -7.43 1.18 1.23
C LEU A 100 -8.38 0.09 1.68
N ILE A 101 -8.13 -1.13 1.21
CA ILE A 101 -8.78 -2.35 1.68
C ILE A 101 -7.74 -3.30 2.26
N LYS A 102 -8.15 -4.14 3.21
CA LYS A 102 -7.31 -5.22 3.72
C LYS A 102 -7.56 -6.49 2.90
N GLU A 103 -6.59 -6.88 2.10
CA GLU A 103 -6.61 -8.11 1.31
C GLU A 103 -5.56 -9.08 1.88
N ASN A 104 -5.97 -10.28 2.28
CA ASN A 104 -5.08 -11.30 2.86
C ASN A 104 -4.23 -10.77 4.05
N GLY A 105 -4.83 -9.92 4.89
CA GLY A 105 -4.16 -9.32 6.05
C GLY A 105 -3.26 -8.13 5.74
N ARG A 106 -3.12 -7.73 4.46
CA ARG A 106 -2.29 -6.60 4.02
C ARG A 106 -3.16 -5.47 3.50
N TRP A 107 -2.83 -4.24 3.89
CA TRP A 107 -3.47 -3.05 3.33
C TRP A 107 -2.99 -2.80 1.91
N LYS A 108 -3.93 -2.49 1.01
CA LYS A 108 -3.67 -2.10 -0.37
C LYS A 108 -4.53 -0.91 -0.75
N VAL A 109 -3.97 0.04 -1.50
CA VAL A 109 -4.75 1.12 -2.12
C VAL A 109 -5.66 0.53 -3.17
N ALA A 110 -6.93 0.91 -3.13
CA ALA A 110 -7.99 0.39 -3.97
C ALA A 110 -8.81 1.54 -4.55
N GLU A 111 -9.45 1.29 -5.70
CA GLU A 111 -10.34 2.26 -6.29
C GLU A 111 -11.55 2.50 -5.39
N LYS A 112 -11.97 3.75 -5.39
CA LYS A 112 -13.24 4.15 -4.81
C LYS A 112 -14.34 3.73 -5.76
N GLY A 113 -15.36 3.01 -5.25
CA GLY A 113 -16.48 2.62 -6.09
C GLY A 113 -17.23 3.84 -6.65
N LEU A 114 -17.76 3.74 -7.87
CA LEU A 114 -18.44 4.83 -8.60
C LEU A 114 -19.49 5.63 -7.80
N ARG A 115 -20.12 5.01 -6.78
CA ARG A 115 -21.14 5.64 -5.91
C ARG A 115 -20.76 5.63 -4.43
N GLU A 116 -19.57 5.16 -4.10
CA GLU A 116 -19.08 5.14 -2.73
C GLU A 116 -18.86 6.59 -2.27
N LYS A 117 -19.35 6.93 -1.09
CA LYS A 117 -19.03 8.23 -0.47
C LYS A 117 -17.75 8.06 0.33
N GLY A 118 -16.82 9.01 0.17
CA GLY A 118 -15.65 9.08 1.04
C GLY A 118 -16.09 9.54 2.43
N PRO A 119 -15.25 9.34 3.46
CA PRO A 119 -15.59 9.72 4.83
C PRO A 119 -15.41 11.21 5.12
N PHE A 120 -14.88 11.96 4.16
CA PHE A 120 -14.64 13.41 4.20
C PHE A 120 -15.29 14.05 2.96
#